data_AF-A0A6A3KI92-F1
#
_entry.id   AF-A0A6A3KI92-F1
#
_cell.length_a   1.000
_cell.length_b   1.000
_cell.length_c   1.000
_cell.angle_alpha   90.00
_cell.angle_beta   90.00
_cell.angle_gamma   90.00
#
_symmetry.space_group_name_H-M   'P 1'
#
loop_
_entity.id
_entity.type
_entity.pdbx_description
1 polymer ?
#
loop_
_entity_poly.entity_id
_entity_poly.type
_entity_poly.pdbx_seq_one_letter_code
_entity_poly.pdbx_strand_id
1 'polypeptide(L)'
;MKTGFALLNQHWKEAFLVCKRQLDQELSDHARDFKLAAQNREQEEEVLRSRLASMTQERDDMFAFARSLKRRLKTGALSVPRVMNFLNQHQTQVVGNWPRLKALLEHLKDHQVPPDNWTTQIMVTAIDDFSAQPGPFVALDEEDADEEKKEDSGSGPTSGSKNAPLDFTQDPTPPSTPQTPPSKQRKHSVSSRKLQLRPDPYTPNDEDALDPQKSLARTAEEARASLADHAVIWDKQRTDLQLVMRSGLDYLDAFELVNGDQLVHPRIPVRELTLTRPDDVLGSAQPHSVG
;
A
#
# COMPACT_ATOMS: atom_id res chain seq x y z
N MET A 1 3.56 79.88 30.42
CA MET A 1 3.27 78.73 29.52
C MET A 1 4.49 77.86 29.16
N LYS A 2 5.73 78.37 29.13
CA LYS A 2 6.91 77.60 28.66
C LYS A 2 7.34 76.42 29.55
N THR A 3 7.04 76.46 30.85
CA THR A 3 7.44 75.43 31.83
C THR A 3 6.59 74.15 31.75
N GLY A 4 5.29 74.25 31.44
CA GLY A 4 4.40 73.09 31.33
C GLY A 4 4.73 72.19 30.12
N PHE A 5 5.11 72.80 28.99
CA PHE A 5 5.51 72.05 27.79
C PHE A 5 6.81 71.26 27.99
N ALA A 6 7.78 71.82 28.72
CA ALA A 6 9.03 71.13 29.04
C ALA A 6 8.79 69.92 29.94
N LEU A 7 7.93 70.05 30.95
CA LEU A 7 7.57 68.97 31.86
C LEU A 7 6.85 67.82 31.13
N LEU A 8 5.91 68.16 30.23
CA LEU A 8 5.20 67.17 29.41
C LEU A 8 6.15 66.44 28.46
N ASN A 9 7.08 67.16 27.81
CA ASN A 9 8.08 66.55 26.94
C ASN A 9 9.02 65.60 27.71
N GLN A 10 9.43 65.98 28.92
CA GLN A 10 10.21 65.08 29.79
C GLN A 10 9.44 63.83 30.16
N HIS A 11 8.17 63.96 30.56
CA HIS A 11 7.30 62.83 30.87
C HIS A 11 7.20 61.84 29.70
N TRP A 12 6.96 62.34 28.47
CA TRP A 12 6.88 61.47 27.30
C TRP A 12 8.21 60.81 26.94
N LYS A 13 9.34 61.48 27.14
CA LYS A 13 10.67 60.86 26.96
C LYS A 13 10.90 59.72 27.94
N GLU A 14 10.55 59.92 29.20
CA GLU A 14 10.67 58.89 30.23
C GLU A 14 9.73 57.72 29.95
N ALA A 15 8.48 57.99 29.60
CA ALA A 15 7.49 56.98 29.20
C ALA A 15 7.96 56.16 27.99
N PHE A 16 8.53 56.82 26.97
CA PHE A 16 9.10 56.14 25.81
C PHE A 16 10.27 55.23 26.18
N LEU A 17 11.19 55.70 27.04
CA LEU A 17 12.33 54.89 27.48
C LEU A 17 11.92 53.69 28.34
N VAL A 18 10.86 53.83 29.15
CA VAL A 18 10.29 52.71 29.90
C VAL A 18 9.66 51.69 28.94
N CYS A 19 8.81 52.15 28.02
CA CYS A 19 8.16 51.28 27.03
C CYS A 19 9.19 50.54 26.15
N LYS A 20 10.22 51.25 25.69
CA LYS A 20 11.31 50.64 24.91
C LYS A 20 12.03 49.54 25.71
N ARG A 21 12.39 49.80 26.96
CA ARG A 21 13.04 48.80 27.82
C ARG A 21 12.15 47.60 28.07
N GLN A 22 10.85 47.82 28.26
CA GLN A 22 9.89 46.73 28.41
C GLN A 22 9.81 45.88 27.14
N LEU A 23 9.72 46.51 25.97
CA LEU A 23 9.73 45.79 24.70
C LEU A 23 11.03 44.99 24.49
N ASP A 24 12.19 45.60 24.78
CA ASP A 24 13.49 44.93 24.67
C ASP A 24 13.58 43.73 25.62
N GLN A 25 13.00 43.84 26.84
CA GLN A 25 12.93 42.75 27.81
C GLN A 25 11.99 41.63 27.33
N GLU A 26 10.78 41.96 26.88
CA GLU A 26 9.82 40.98 26.35
C GLU A 26 10.40 40.25 25.13
N LEU A 27 11.09 40.96 24.23
CA LEU A 27 11.77 40.34 23.09
C LEU A 27 12.87 39.36 23.53
N SER A 28 13.63 39.73 24.56
CA SER A 28 14.67 38.87 25.13
C SER A 28 14.07 37.61 25.78
N ASP A 29 12.97 37.77 26.51
CA ASP A 29 12.27 36.68 27.18
C ASP A 29 11.69 35.70 26.16
N HIS A 30 11.00 36.20 25.13
CA HIS A 30 10.52 35.38 24.02
C HIS A 30 11.65 34.65 23.29
N ALA A 31 12.78 35.31 23.03
CA ALA A 31 13.93 34.66 22.40
C ALA A 31 14.46 33.49 23.24
N ARG A 32 14.48 33.63 24.58
CA ARG A 32 14.86 32.55 25.49
C ARG A 32 13.83 31.42 25.47
N ASP A 33 12.55 31.75 25.53
CA ASP A 33 11.47 30.77 25.55
C ASP A 33 11.42 29.96 24.25
N PHE A 34 11.58 30.62 23.09
CA PHE A 34 11.68 29.92 21.80
C PHE A 34 12.86 28.97 21.76
N LYS A 35 14.02 29.38 22.29
CA LYS A 35 15.20 28.52 22.34
C LYS A 35 14.97 27.31 23.24
N LEU A 36 14.36 27.50 24.41
CA LEU A 36 14.03 26.40 25.32
C LEU A 36 13.00 25.46 24.70
N ALA A 37 11.95 25.99 24.07
CA ALA A 37 10.93 25.20 23.39
C ALA A 37 11.52 24.38 22.24
N ALA A 38 12.45 24.96 21.45
CA ALA A 38 13.14 24.25 20.39
C ALA A 38 14.00 23.09 20.94
N GLN A 39 14.73 23.31 22.04
CA GLN A 39 15.54 22.28 22.68
C GLN A 39 14.71 21.14 23.26
N ASN A 40 13.59 21.46 23.94
CA ASN A 40 12.69 20.44 24.46
C ASN A 40 12.10 19.58 23.33
N ARG A 41 11.68 20.24 22.24
CA ARG A 41 11.17 19.52 21.07
C ARG A 41 12.22 18.59 20.47
N GLU A 42 13.47 19.04 20.36
CA GLU A 42 14.57 18.21 19.86
C GLU A 42 14.81 16.98 20.74
N GLN A 43 14.78 17.14 22.06
CA GLN A 43 14.90 16.03 23.01
C GLN A 43 13.73 15.05 22.91
N GLU A 44 12.50 15.54 22.81
CA GLU A 44 11.31 14.71 22.62
C GLU A 44 11.39 13.92 21.31
N GLU A 45 11.80 14.56 20.21
CA GLU A 45 12.02 13.90 18.93
C GLU A 45 13.10 12.82 19.03
N GLU A 46 14.19 13.05 19.76
CA GLU A 46 15.24 12.05 19.97
C GLU A 46 14.76 10.85 20.79
N VAL A 47 14.00 11.08 21.86
CA VAL A 47 13.38 10.03 22.67
C VAL A 47 12.43 9.18 21.81
N LEU A 48 11.59 9.82 20.99
CA LEU A 48 10.68 9.13 20.10
C LEU A 48 11.42 8.34 19.01
N ARG A 49 12.48 8.91 18.42
CA ARG A 49 13.33 8.20 17.45
C ARG A 49 13.99 6.98 18.07
N SER A 50 14.53 7.10 19.28
CA SER A 50 15.12 5.97 20.02
C SER A 50 14.08 4.87 20.28
N ARG A 51 12.87 5.25 20.71
CA ARG A 51 11.78 4.30 20.93
C ARG A 51 11.35 3.60 19.65
N LEU A 52 11.24 4.32 18.53
CA LEU A 52 10.92 3.74 17.23
C LEU A 52 12.01 2.75 16.78
N ALA A 53 13.29 3.09 16.97
CA ALA A 53 14.40 2.19 16.67
C ALA A 53 14.32 0.90 17.51
N SER A 54 14.06 1.02 18.81
CA SER A 54 13.88 -0.12 19.71
C SER A 54 12.73 -1.04 19.28
N MET A 55 11.55 -0.46 19.00
CA MET A 55 10.38 -1.24 18.55
C MET A 55 10.61 -1.92 17.20
N THR A 56 11.32 -1.23 16.30
CA THR A 56 11.67 -1.78 14.98
C THR A 56 12.61 -2.97 15.11
N GLN A 57 13.62 -2.86 15.98
CA GLN A 57 14.54 -3.95 16.27
C GLN A 57 13.81 -5.15 16.89
N GLU A 58 12.96 -4.94 17.89
CA GLU A 58 12.18 -6.02 18.52
C GLU A 58 11.31 -6.75 17.48
N ARG A 59 10.65 -5.99 16.61
CA ARG A 59 9.88 -6.56 15.48
C ARG A 59 10.76 -7.45 14.61
N ASP A 60 11.96 -6.99 14.25
CA ASP A 60 12.88 -7.74 13.39
C ASP A 60 13.38 -9.02 14.07
N ASP A 61 13.67 -8.95 15.37
CA ASP A 61 14.05 -10.10 16.18
C ASP A 61 12.90 -11.12 16.26
N MET A 62 11.66 -10.66 16.47
CA MET A 62 10.48 -11.53 16.44
C MET A 62 10.28 -12.19 15.07
N PHE A 63 10.44 -11.45 13.97
CA PHE A 63 10.37 -12.03 12.62
C PHE A 63 11.50 -13.02 12.35
N ALA A 64 12.71 -12.74 12.81
CA ALA A 64 13.84 -13.68 12.71
C ALA A 64 13.54 -14.96 13.50
N PHE A 65 13.01 -14.84 14.71
CA PHE A 65 12.61 -15.97 15.54
C PHE A 65 11.50 -16.79 14.87
N ALA A 66 10.43 -16.15 14.39
CA ALA A 66 9.34 -16.82 13.68
C ALA A 66 9.83 -17.55 12.42
N ARG A 67 10.73 -16.94 11.64
CA ARG A 67 11.39 -17.59 10.50
C ARG A 67 12.22 -18.80 10.93
N SER A 68 12.92 -18.73 12.06
CA SER A 68 13.69 -19.87 12.57
C SER A 68 12.78 -21.01 13.03
N LEU A 69 11.68 -20.70 13.72
CA LEU A 69 10.69 -21.69 14.14
C LEU A 69 10.02 -22.35 12.93
N LYS A 70 9.63 -21.56 11.92
CA LYS A 70 9.08 -22.08 10.67
C LYS A 70 10.06 -23.01 9.96
N ARG A 71 11.36 -22.67 9.92
CA ARG A 71 12.40 -23.55 9.38
C ARG A 71 12.51 -24.85 10.15
N ARG A 72 12.58 -24.79 11.49
CA ARG A 72 12.63 -25.99 12.35
C ARG A 72 11.40 -26.88 12.17
N LEU A 73 10.22 -26.29 12.09
CA LEU A 73 8.97 -27.02 11.83
C LEU A 73 9.00 -27.69 10.46
N LYS A 74 9.49 -27.01 9.41
CA LYS A 74 9.65 -27.61 8.08
C LYS A 74 10.67 -28.74 8.06
N THR A 75 11.83 -28.58 8.71
CA THR A 75 12.87 -29.63 8.78
C THR A 75 12.39 -30.84 9.57
N GLY A 76 11.56 -30.63 10.60
CA GLY A 76 10.96 -31.70 11.40
C GLY A 76 9.65 -32.27 10.82
N ALA A 77 9.09 -31.66 9.77
CA ALA A 77 7.85 -32.13 9.16
C ALA A 77 8.08 -33.40 8.36
N LEU A 78 7.11 -34.31 8.42
CA LEU A 78 7.11 -35.54 7.63
C LEU A 78 7.03 -35.20 6.14
N SER A 79 8.11 -35.41 5.39
CA SER A 79 8.09 -35.32 3.93
C SER A 79 7.61 -36.66 3.35
N VAL A 80 6.34 -36.70 2.93
CA VAL A 80 5.74 -37.91 2.33
C VAL A 80 6.53 -38.39 1.09
N PRO A 81 6.92 -37.52 0.14
CA PRO A 81 7.74 -37.96 -1.00
C PRO A 81 9.07 -38.58 -0.58
N ARG A 82 9.77 -37.95 0.39
CA ARG A 82 11.05 -38.46 0.90
C ARG A 82 10.92 -39.83 1.54
N VAL A 83 9.85 -40.07 2.31
CA VAL A 83 9.56 -41.39 2.91
C VAL A 83 9.21 -42.41 1.84
N MET A 84 8.39 -42.05 0.86
CA MET A 84 8.03 -42.94 -0.25
C MET A 84 9.25 -43.36 -1.07
N ASN A 85 10.15 -42.41 -1.36
CA ASN A 85 11.41 -42.68 -2.05
C ASN A 85 12.34 -43.55 -1.20
N PHE A 86 12.49 -43.26 0.10
CA PHE A 86 13.28 -44.10 1.02
C PHE A 86 12.80 -45.56 1.05
N LEU A 87 11.48 -45.78 1.14
CA LEU A 87 10.91 -47.13 1.16
C LEU A 87 11.11 -47.92 -0.15
N ASN A 88 11.41 -47.22 -1.25
CA ASN A 88 11.67 -47.79 -2.56
C ASN A 88 13.17 -47.75 -2.95
N GLN A 89 14.06 -47.40 -2.03
CA GLN A 89 15.50 -47.40 -2.25
C GLN A 89 16.11 -48.77 -1.91
N HIS A 90 17.17 -49.18 -2.61
CA HIS A 90 17.86 -50.45 -2.40
C HIS A 90 16.95 -51.69 -2.63
N GLN A 91 17.11 -52.75 -1.83
CA GLN A 91 16.34 -54.00 -1.93
C GLN A 91 15.03 -53.96 -1.12
N THR A 92 14.63 -52.80 -0.58
CA THR A 92 13.33 -52.69 0.09
C THR A 92 12.24 -52.61 -0.97
N GLN A 93 11.46 -53.68 -1.08
CA GLN A 93 10.31 -53.76 -1.97
C GLN A 93 9.05 -53.62 -1.13
N VAL A 94 8.34 -52.50 -1.26
CA VAL A 94 6.98 -52.40 -0.70
C VAL A 94 6.01 -52.99 -1.70
N VAL A 95 5.44 -54.14 -1.35
CA VAL A 95 4.41 -54.81 -2.15
C VAL A 95 3.04 -54.36 -1.66
N GLY A 96 2.19 -53.88 -2.56
CA GLY A 96 0.80 -53.53 -2.24
C GLY A 96 0.31 -52.23 -2.87
N ASN A 97 -0.65 -51.58 -2.21
CA ASN A 97 -1.33 -50.39 -2.71
C ASN A 97 -0.56 -49.11 -2.35
N TRP A 98 0.35 -48.70 -3.23
CA TRP A 98 1.16 -47.48 -3.09
C TRP A 98 0.34 -46.18 -2.95
N PRO A 99 -0.69 -45.92 -3.78
CA PRO A 99 -1.55 -44.74 -3.60
C PRO A 99 -2.18 -44.67 -2.21
N ARG A 100 -2.60 -45.82 -1.66
CA ARG A 100 -3.18 -45.92 -0.33
C ARG A 100 -2.16 -45.60 0.77
N LEU A 101 -0.93 -46.10 0.65
CA LEU A 101 0.14 -45.80 1.59
C LEU A 101 0.51 -44.31 1.56
N LYS A 102 0.65 -43.73 0.37
CA LYS A 102 0.89 -42.29 0.17
C LYS A 102 -0.20 -41.46 0.86
N ALA A 103 -1.47 -41.80 0.63
CA ALA A 103 -2.60 -41.11 1.25
C ALA A 103 -2.58 -41.21 2.79
N LEU A 104 -2.21 -42.36 3.36
CA LEU A 104 -2.08 -42.51 4.81
C LEU A 104 -0.97 -41.62 5.40
N LEU A 105 0.18 -41.54 4.71
CA LEU A 105 1.28 -40.66 5.12
C LEU A 105 0.91 -39.18 4.99
N GLU A 106 0.09 -38.80 4.00
CA GLU A 106 -0.48 -37.45 3.89
C GLU A 106 -1.41 -37.12 5.06
N HIS A 107 -2.31 -38.03 5.44
CA HIS A 107 -3.17 -37.85 6.63
C HIS A 107 -2.33 -37.70 7.90
N LEU A 108 -1.28 -38.52 8.06
CA LEU A 108 -0.36 -38.42 9.20
C LEU A 108 0.37 -37.07 9.25
N LYS A 109 0.86 -36.59 8.10
CA LYS A 109 1.52 -35.28 7.96
C LYS A 109 0.57 -34.13 8.33
N ASP A 110 -0.69 -34.23 7.94
CA ASP A 110 -1.72 -33.22 8.21
C ASP A 110 -2.43 -33.44 9.57
N HIS A 111 -1.94 -34.37 10.41
CA HIS A 111 -2.52 -34.75 11.71
C HIS A 111 -4.00 -35.15 11.65
N GLN A 112 -4.44 -35.69 10.51
CA GLN A 112 -5.79 -36.19 10.30
C GLN A 112 -5.88 -37.69 10.57
N VAL A 113 -7.03 -38.12 11.07
CA VAL A 113 -7.35 -39.55 11.18
C VAL A 113 -7.59 -40.13 9.78
N PRO A 114 -7.09 -41.36 9.50
CA PRO A 114 -7.44 -42.06 8.27
C PRO A 114 -8.97 -42.25 8.15
N PRO A 115 -9.53 -42.25 6.93
CA PRO A 115 -10.96 -42.44 6.73
C PRO A 115 -11.50 -43.74 7.34
N ASP A 116 -12.67 -43.66 7.98
CA ASP A 116 -13.26 -44.73 8.79
C ASP A 116 -13.58 -46.01 8.01
N ASN A 117 -13.77 -45.89 6.70
CA ASN A 117 -14.03 -47.01 5.79
C ASN A 117 -12.74 -47.74 5.35
N TRP A 118 -11.58 -47.38 5.92
CA TRP A 118 -10.29 -47.95 5.55
C TRP A 118 -9.81 -48.97 6.56
N THR A 119 -9.70 -50.23 6.15
CA THR A 119 -8.91 -51.25 6.88
C THR A 119 -7.57 -51.40 6.18
N THR A 120 -6.47 -51.09 6.88
CA THR A 120 -5.11 -51.20 6.33
C THR A 120 -4.29 -52.15 7.19
N GLN A 121 -3.62 -53.11 6.55
CA GLN A 121 -2.63 -54.00 7.17
C GLN A 121 -1.27 -53.74 6.53
N ILE A 122 -0.25 -53.45 7.35
CA ILE A 122 1.13 -53.28 6.89
C ILE A 122 1.93 -54.44 7.46
N MET A 123 2.49 -55.28 6.58
CA MET A 123 3.32 -56.42 6.94
C MET A 123 4.77 -56.11 6.59
N VAL A 124 5.68 -56.30 7.55
CA VAL A 124 7.13 -56.10 7.34
C VAL A 124 7.81 -57.45 7.46
N THR A 125 8.38 -57.93 6.36
CA THR A 125 9.11 -59.19 6.27
C THR A 125 10.51 -58.94 5.72
N ALA A 126 11.55 -59.46 6.38
CA ALA A 126 12.89 -59.47 5.78
C ALA A 126 12.92 -60.52 4.66
N ILE A 127 13.13 -60.09 3.42
CA ILE A 127 13.28 -60.97 2.26
C ILE A 127 14.76 -61.26 2.08
N ASP A 128 15.28 -62.20 2.85
CA ASP A 128 16.57 -62.83 2.58
C ASP A 128 16.41 -64.05 1.65
N ASP A 129 15.23 -64.25 1.03
CA ASP A 129 14.85 -65.45 0.27
C ASP A 129 14.29 -65.15 -1.15
N PHE A 130 14.73 -65.93 -2.14
CA PHE A 130 15.10 -65.48 -3.50
C PHE A 130 14.02 -65.49 -4.62
N SER A 131 12.72 -65.66 -4.36
CA SER A 131 11.77 -66.02 -5.45
C SER A 131 10.80 -64.94 -5.96
N ALA A 132 10.84 -63.69 -5.48
CA ALA A 132 9.89 -62.66 -5.89
C ALA A 132 10.56 -61.54 -6.70
N GLN A 133 10.18 -61.41 -7.97
CA GLN A 133 10.51 -60.28 -8.84
C GLN A 133 9.30 -59.35 -8.93
N PRO A 134 9.32 -58.14 -8.35
CA PRO A 134 8.28 -57.15 -8.56
C PRO A 134 8.71 -56.05 -9.53
N GLY A 135 7.74 -55.61 -10.34
CA GLY A 135 7.90 -54.65 -11.42
C GLY A 135 8.13 -53.20 -10.98
N PRO A 136 8.48 -52.31 -11.93
CA PRO A 136 9.08 -51.01 -11.62
C PRO A 136 8.04 -49.97 -11.20
N PHE A 137 8.35 -49.22 -10.15
CA PHE A 137 7.73 -47.92 -9.86
C PHE A 137 8.51 -46.81 -10.59
N VAL A 138 7.80 -45.77 -11.05
CA VAL A 138 8.41 -44.58 -11.69
C VAL A 138 8.62 -43.51 -10.63
N ALA A 139 9.86 -43.09 -10.42
CA ALA A 139 10.21 -42.03 -9.48
C ALA A 139 9.38 -40.77 -9.73
N LEU A 140 8.94 -40.12 -8.66
CA LEU A 140 8.30 -38.81 -8.72
C LEU A 140 9.37 -37.73 -8.61
N ASP A 141 9.19 -36.65 -9.36
CA ASP A 141 10.09 -35.49 -9.36
C ASP A 141 10.08 -34.84 -7.97
N GLU A 142 11.25 -34.76 -7.34
CA GLU A 142 11.44 -33.98 -6.13
C GLU A 142 11.73 -32.54 -6.58
N GLU A 143 10.75 -31.64 -6.48
CA GLU A 143 11.06 -30.21 -6.55
C GLU A 143 11.88 -29.86 -5.30
N ASP A 144 13.20 -29.82 -5.50
CA ASP A 144 14.18 -29.33 -4.56
C ASP A 144 13.96 -27.81 -4.41
N ALA A 145 13.18 -27.44 -3.40
CA ALA A 145 12.97 -26.05 -3.02
C ALA A 145 14.19 -25.53 -2.24
N ASP A 146 15.38 -25.60 -2.86
CA ASP A 146 16.61 -24.98 -2.36
C ASP A 146 17.62 -24.71 -3.50
N GLU A 147 17.27 -23.81 -4.44
CA GLU A 147 18.28 -23.16 -5.29
C GLU A 147 18.21 -21.63 -5.13
N GLU A 148 19.00 -21.10 -4.18
CA GLU A 148 19.56 -19.77 -4.33
C GLU A 148 20.61 -19.81 -5.46
N LYS A 149 20.17 -19.55 -6.70
CA LYS A 149 21.09 -19.42 -7.84
C LYS A 149 21.96 -18.18 -7.69
N LYS A 150 23.25 -18.43 -7.50
CA LYS A 150 24.33 -17.47 -7.77
C LYS A 150 24.46 -17.26 -9.27
N GLU A 151 24.45 -15.99 -9.61
CA GLU A 151 24.83 -15.36 -10.85
C GLU A 151 26.35 -15.37 -11.02
N ASP A 152 26.87 -16.11 -12.03
CA ASP A 152 28.07 -15.69 -12.78
C ASP A 152 28.12 -16.38 -14.15
N SER A 153 28.80 -15.69 -15.05
CA SER A 153 28.76 -15.65 -16.50
C SER A 153 29.47 -16.80 -17.20
N GLY A 154 29.10 -17.05 -18.46
CA GLY A 154 30.09 -17.43 -19.49
C GLY A 154 29.74 -18.53 -20.48
N SER A 155 29.34 -18.09 -21.69
CA SER A 155 29.60 -18.70 -23.01
C SER A 155 28.73 -19.86 -23.52
N GLY A 156 27.97 -19.56 -24.60
CA GLY A 156 27.27 -20.52 -25.48
C GLY A 156 28.22 -21.27 -26.46
N PRO A 157 27.80 -21.72 -27.67
CA PRO A 157 26.56 -21.51 -28.46
C PRO A 157 25.81 -22.86 -28.75
N THR A 158 24.63 -22.98 -29.38
CA THR A 158 24.24 -22.61 -30.76
C THR A 158 22.72 -22.67 -30.98
N SER A 159 22.26 -21.85 -31.93
CA SER A 159 21.18 -22.09 -32.90
C SER A 159 19.70 -21.98 -32.48
N GLY A 160 19.01 -20.97 -33.02
CA GLY A 160 17.71 -21.22 -33.65
C GLY A 160 16.50 -20.33 -33.31
N SER A 161 16.52 -19.09 -33.80
CA SER A 161 15.34 -18.40 -34.40
C SER A 161 14.24 -17.76 -33.52
N LYS A 162 14.02 -16.47 -33.85
CA LYS A 162 12.78 -15.66 -33.85
C LYS A 162 12.52 -14.70 -32.66
N ASN A 163 12.59 -13.42 -33.04
CA ASN A 163 11.86 -12.23 -32.56
C ASN A 163 12.60 -11.35 -31.53
N ALA A 164 13.33 -10.36 -32.05
CA ALA A 164 13.91 -9.25 -31.30
C ALA A 164 12.94 -8.04 -31.27
N PRO A 165 12.82 -7.30 -30.14
CA PRO A 165 12.07 -6.05 -30.05
C PRO A 165 12.88 -4.86 -30.58
N LEU A 166 12.19 -3.93 -31.28
CA LEU A 166 12.76 -2.72 -31.87
C LEU A 166 13.20 -1.69 -30.82
N ASP A 167 14.43 -1.22 -30.96
CA ASP A 167 15.07 -0.10 -30.26
C ASP A 167 14.70 1.23 -30.93
N PHE A 168 14.28 2.23 -30.13
CA PHE A 168 13.89 3.58 -30.56
C PHE A 168 14.98 4.60 -30.24
N THR A 169 16.16 4.42 -30.82
CA THR A 169 17.20 5.45 -30.72
C THR A 169 17.76 5.74 -32.10
N GLN A 170 17.70 7.03 -32.47
CA GLN A 170 18.41 7.74 -33.55
C GLN A 170 17.59 8.11 -34.80
N ASP A 171 17.34 9.41 -34.91
CA ASP A 171 17.33 10.20 -36.15
C ASP A 171 18.71 10.89 -36.21
N PRO A 172 19.41 11.06 -37.37
CA PRO A 172 18.99 12.08 -38.36
C PRO A 172 19.39 11.85 -39.86
N THR A 173 18.43 12.05 -40.79
CA THR A 173 18.53 12.75 -42.13
C THR A 173 19.38 12.16 -43.32
N PRO A 174 19.27 12.66 -44.59
CA PRO A 174 18.38 12.27 -45.73
C PRO A 174 19.13 11.80 -47.02
N PRO A 175 18.43 11.48 -48.15
CA PRO A 175 18.54 12.30 -49.40
C PRO A 175 17.23 12.24 -50.27
N SER A 176 16.94 12.98 -51.37
CA SER A 176 17.63 13.93 -52.25
C SER A 176 16.58 14.74 -53.08
N THR A 177 16.98 15.93 -53.51
CA THR A 177 16.29 17.00 -54.29
C THR A 177 15.97 16.70 -55.77
N PRO A 178 15.20 17.55 -56.51
CA PRO A 178 15.83 18.63 -57.32
C PRO A 178 15.09 20.00 -57.41
N GLN A 179 15.82 21.08 -57.06
CA GLN A 179 16.01 22.41 -57.71
C GLN A 179 14.87 23.28 -58.35
N THR A 180 14.40 24.31 -57.59
CA THR A 180 14.32 25.81 -57.84
C THR A 180 13.35 26.51 -58.87
N PRO A 181 13.02 27.84 -58.76
CA PRO A 181 11.79 28.46 -58.15
C PRO A 181 11.03 29.44 -59.16
N PRO A 182 10.08 30.39 -58.85
CA PRO A 182 10.05 31.41 -57.77
C PRO A 182 8.68 31.77 -57.10
N SER A 183 8.79 32.41 -55.93
CA SER A 183 7.88 33.36 -55.25
C SER A 183 6.37 33.05 -55.14
N LYS A 184 5.90 32.93 -53.89
CA LYS A 184 4.79 33.73 -53.33
C LYS A 184 4.61 33.38 -51.86
N GLN A 185 4.74 34.40 -51.00
CA GLN A 185 4.36 34.33 -49.60
C GLN A 185 2.89 33.95 -49.48
N ARG A 186 2.58 32.86 -48.78
CA ARG A 186 1.26 32.64 -48.19
C ARG A 186 1.43 32.18 -46.74
N LYS A 187 1.08 33.09 -45.85
CA LYS A 187 0.90 32.86 -44.41
C LYS A 187 -0.20 31.80 -44.25
N HIS A 188 0.14 30.65 -43.68
CA HIS A 188 -0.87 29.68 -43.25
C HIS A 188 -1.24 29.97 -41.80
N SER A 189 -2.50 30.36 -41.66
CA SER A 189 -3.25 30.54 -40.42
C SER A 189 -3.12 29.30 -39.53
N VAL A 190 -2.58 29.48 -38.33
CA VAL A 190 -2.62 28.47 -37.26
C VAL A 190 -4.02 28.54 -36.66
N SER A 191 -4.77 27.45 -36.82
CA SER A 191 -6.05 27.22 -36.15
C SER A 191 -5.88 27.43 -34.65
N SER A 192 -6.57 28.43 -34.11
CA SER A 192 -6.65 28.75 -32.69
C SER A 192 -7.22 27.56 -31.92
N ARG A 193 -6.36 26.67 -31.43
CA ARG A 193 -6.68 25.83 -30.27
C ARG A 193 -6.90 26.78 -29.11
N LYS A 194 -8.12 26.81 -28.55
CA LYS A 194 -8.42 27.50 -27.29
C LYS A 194 -7.49 26.95 -26.23
N LEU A 195 -6.39 27.66 -25.96
CA LEU A 195 -5.59 27.45 -24.77
C LEU A 195 -6.48 27.79 -23.58
N GLN A 196 -6.59 26.88 -22.62
CA GLN A 196 -7.26 27.17 -21.35
C GLN A 196 -6.64 28.44 -20.77
N LEU A 197 -7.49 29.41 -20.44
CA LEU A 197 -7.06 30.65 -19.79
C LEU A 197 -6.39 30.31 -18.46
N ARG A 198 -5.42 31.15 -18.07
CA ARG A 198 -4.85 31.13 -16.72
C ARG A 198 -6.02 31.20 -15.72
N PRO A 199 -6.08 30.31 -14.70
CA PRO A 199 -7.10 30.39 -13.67
C PRO A 199 -7.14 31.79 -13.06
N ASP A 200 -8.36 32.27 -12.78
CA ASP A 200 -8.55 33.56 -12.12
C ASP A 200 -7.77 33.61 -10.79
N PRO A 201 -7.35 34.80 -10.34
CA PRO A 201 -6.62 34.94 -9.08
C PRO A 201 -7.41 34.28 -7.94
N TYR A 202 -6.78 33.33 -7.26
CA TYR A 202 -7.34 32.68 -6.08
C TYR A 202 -7.72 33.76 -5.05
N THR A 203 -9.02 33.90 -4.78
CA THR A 203 -9.53 34.64 -3.64
C THR A 203 -9.52 33.69 -2.44
N PRO A 204 -8.69 33.96 -1.41
CA PRO A 204 -8.69 33.14 -0.20
C PRO A 204 -10.10 33.09 0.38
N ASN A 205 -10.53 31.90 0.77
CA ASN A 205 -11.79 31.66 1.44
C ASN A 205 -11.49 31.25 2.88
N ASP A 206 -12.19 31.86 3.84
CA ASP A 206 -11.98 31.68 5.28
C ASP A 206 -12.69 30.43 5.84
N GLU A 207 -13.50 29.74 5.03
CA GLU A 207 -14.19 28.51 5.46
C GLU A 207 -13.25 27.30 5.37
N ASP A 208 -12.88 26.77 6.54
CA ASP A 208 -12.13 25.51 6.66
C ASP A 208 -13.02 24.29 6.47
N ALA A 209 -12.39 23.14 6.22
CA ALA A 209 -13.10 21.86 6.17
C ALA A 209 -13.65 21.45 7.56
N LEU A 210 -14.61 20.52 7.60
CA LEU A 210 -15.17 20.07 8.90
C LEU A 210 -14.06 19.53 9.80
N ASP A 211 -14.16 19.88 11.08
CA ASP A 211 -13.31 19.37 12.15
C ASP A 211 -13.16 17.84 12.04
N PRO A 212 -11.93 17.31 11.98
CA PRO A 212 -11.66 15.87 11.97
C PRO A 212 -12.38 15.10 13.07
N GLN A 213 -12.66 15.70 14.23
CA GLN A 213 -13.31 15.05 15.36
C GLN A 213 -14.84 15.00 15.24
N LYS A 214 -15.43 15.81 14.36
CA LYS A 214 -16.89 15.84 14.16
C LYS A 214 -17.33 14.66 13.30
N SER A 215 -18.25 13.86 13.83
CA SER A 215 -18.90 12.79 13.06
C SER A 215 -19.87 13.38 12.04
N LEU A 216 -19.99 12.72 10.88
CA LEU A 216 -21.03 13.02 9.90
C LEU A 216 -22.41 12.79 10.52
N ALA A 217 -23.40 13.58 10.12
CA ALA A 217 -24.74 13.56 10.71
C ALA A 217 -25.51 12.25 10.45
N ARG A 218 -25.19 11.56 9.35
CA ARG A 218 -25.80 10.28 8.95
C ARG A 218 -24.75 9.20 8.73
N THR A 219 -25.12 7.96 9.03
CA THR A 219 -24.35 6.79 8.61
C THR A 219 -24.49 6.56 7.09
N ALA A 220 -23.62 5.74 6.50
CA ALA A 220 -23.73 5.42 5.07
C ALA A 220 -25.02 4.67 4.76
N GLU A 221 -25.50 3.86 5.68
CA GLU A 221 -26.73 3.07 5.59
C GLU A 221 -27.98 3.97 5.64
N GLU A 222 -27.98 4.98 6.51
CA GLU A 222 -29.06 5.96 6.59
C GLU A 222 -29.10 6.85 5.35
N ALA A 223 -27.93 7.29 4.87
CA ALA A 223 -27.84 8.02 3.61
C ALA A 223 -28.35 7.16 2.44
N ARG A 224 -27.95 5.87 2.36
CA ARG A 224 -28.47 4.91 1.37
C ARG A 224 -29.98 4.74 1.44
N ALA A 225 -30.53 4.64 2.65
CA ALA A 225 -31.98 4.50 2.85
C ALA A 225 -32.75 5.73 2.33
N SER A 226 -32.15 6.92 2.42
CA SER A 226 -32.73 8.15 1.85
C SER A 226 -32.76 8.16 0.31
N LEU A 227 -32.04 7.26 -0.37
CA LEU A 227 -32.14 7.08 -1.83
C LEU A 227 -33.25 6.11 -2.24
N ALA A 228 -33.99 5.49 -1.31
CA ALA A 228 -35.03 4.50 -1.66
C ALA A 228 -36.11 5.07 -2.60
N ASP A 229 -36.38 6.38 -2.52
CA ASP A 229 -37.34 7.09 -3.36
C ASP A 229 -36.75 7.57 -4.71
N HIS A 230 -35.46 7.30 -4.94
CA HIS A 230 -34.73 7.69 -6.14
C HIS A 230 -34.22 6.46 -6.88
N ALA A 231 -34.32 6.45 -8.22
CA ALA A 231 -33.79 5.37 -9.07
C ALA A 231 -32.25 5.44 -9.21
N VAL A 232 -31.55 5.62 -8.09
CA VAL A 232 -30.14 6.00 -8.02
C VAL A 232 -29.39 5.01 -7.14
N ILE A 233 -28.32 4.43 -7.68
CA ILE A 233 -27.50 3.43 -6.98
C ILE A 233 -26.41 4.16 -6.19
N TRP A 234 -26.41 3.99 -4.87
CA TRP A 234 -25.46 4.64 -3.94
C TRP A 234 -23.99 4.41 -4.33
N ASP A 235 -23.58 3.17 -4.57
CA ASP A 235 -22.17 2.84 -4.86
C ASP A 235 -21.69 3.35 -6.24
N LYS A 236 -22.61 3.85 -7.08
CA LYS A 236 -22.28 4.51 -8.35
C LYS A 236 -22.21 6.04 -8.25
N GLN A 237 -22.49 6.61 -7.07
CA GLN A 237 -22.38 8.04 -6.84
C GLN A 237 -20.94 8.47 -6.60
N ARG A 238 -20.62 9.71 -6.96
CA ARG A 238 -19.32 10.31 -6.65
C ARG A 238 -19.12 10.37 -5.13
N THR A 239 -17.87 10.21 -4.68
CA THR A 239 -17.52 10.16 -3.25
C THR A 239 -17.87 11.45 -2.51
N ASP A 240 -17.67 12.61 -3.14
CA ASP A 240 -18.04 13.92 -2.60
C ASP A 240 -19.55 14.03 -2.39
N LEU A 241 -20.37 13.55 -3.33
CA LEU A 241 -21.82 13.48 -3.17
C LEU A 241 -22.24 12.58 -2.00
N GLN A 242 -21.63 11.40 -1.87
CA GLN A 242 -21.89 10.51 -0.74
C GLN A 242 -21.54 11.17 0.60
N LEU A 243 -20.42 11.90 0.68
CA LEU A 243 -19.99 12.60 1.88
C LEU A 243 -20.92 13.76 2.24
N VAL A 244 -21.38 14.53 1.24
CA VAL A 244 -22.34 15.63 1.44
C VAL A 244 -23.70 15.10 1.90
N MET A 245 -24.19 13.98 1.35
CA MET A 245 -25.43 13.35 1.84
C MET A 245 -25.29 12.85 3.29
N ARG A 246 -24.12 12.32 3.65
CA ARG A 246 -23.81 11.94 5.04
C ARG A 246 -23.70 13.14 5.98
N SER A 247 -23.52 14.36 5.47
CA SER A 247 -23.60 15.60 6.25
C SER A 247 -25.03 15.99 6.65
N GLY A 248 -26.06 15.26 6.14
CA GLY A 248 -27.47 15.45 6.50
C GLY A 248 -28.33 16.04 5.39
N LEU A 249 -27.78 16.32 4.21
CA LEU A 249 -28.55 16.78 3.04
C LEU A 249 -29.26 15.62 2.34
N ASP A 250 -30.40 15.92 1.72
CA ASP A 250 -31.07 14.96 0.85
C ASP A 250 -30.33 14.81 -0.49
N TYR A 251 -30.76 13.88 -1.33
CA TYR A 251 -30.08 13.62 -2.60
C TYR A 251 -30.11 14.81 -3.55
N LEU A 252 -31.23 15.54 -3.64
CA LEU A 252 -31.39 16.64 -4.60
C LEU A 252 -30.58 17.86 -4.17
N ASP A 253 -30.63 18.22 -2.89
CA ASP A 253 -29.86 19.32 -2.31
C ASP A 253 -28.36 19.03 -2.37
N ALA A 254 -27.94 17.79 -2.07
CA ALA A 254 -26.54 17.38 -2.17
C ALA A 254 -26.06 17.40 -3.63
N PHE A 255 -26.91 16.96 -4.56
CA PHE A 255 -26.60 16.95 -5.99
C PHE A 255 -26.48 18.36 -6.56
N GLU A 256 -27.38 19.28 -6.18
CA GLU A 256 -27.30 20.69 -6.58
C GLU A 256 -26.04 21.35 -6.01
N LEU A 257 -25.72 21.10 -4.73
CA LEU A 257 -24.55 21.67 -4.07
C LEU A 257 -23.23 21.20 -4.69
N VAL A 258 -23.12 19.92 -5.05
CA VAL A 258 -21.88 19.33 -5.62
C VAL A 258 -21.70 19.65 -7.10
N ASN A 259 -22.80 19.85 -7.84
CA ASN A 259 -22.73 20.25 -9.25
C ASN A 259 -22.68 21.77 -9.43
N GLY A 260 -23.00 22.55 -8.39
CA GLY A 260 -22.80 23.98 -8.36
C GLY A 260 -21.34 24.37 -8.13
N ASP A 261 -21.01 25.64 -8.39
CA ASP A 261 -19.72 26.24 -8.06
C ASP A 261 -19.67 26.68 -6.59
N GLN A 262 -20.09 25.78 -5.69
CA GLN A 262 -20.25 26.05 -4.26
C GLN A 262 -19.24 25.22 -3.45
N LEU A 263 -18.80 25.79 -2.33
CA LEU A 263 -17.80 25.19 -1.45
C LEU A 263 -18.41 24.00 -0.69
N VAL A 264 -17.91 22.80 -0.95
CA VAL A 264 -18.37 21.55 -0.30
C VAL A 264 -17.48 21.10 0.85
N HIS A 265 -16.22 21.54 0.89
CA HIS A 265 -15.26 21.14 1.91
C HIS A 265 -15.66 21.49 3.35
N PRO A 266 -16.43 22.57 3.65
CA PRO A 266 -16.92 22.84 5.01
C PRO A 266 -17.96 21.83 5.52
N ARG A 267 -18.37 20.86 4.69
CA ARG A 267 -19.28 19.77 5.05
C ARG A 267 -18.62 18.40 5.08
N ILE A 268 -17.31 18.34 4.79
CA ILE A 268 -16.56 17.10 4.69
C ILE A 268 -15.42 17.14 5.71
N PRO A 269 -15.28 16.12 6.59
CA PRO A 269 -14.16 16.04 7.51
C PRO A 269 -12.83 16.01 6.75
N VAL A 270 -11.82 16.74 7.23
CA VAL A 270 -10.48 16.81 6.59
C VAL A 270 -9.92 15.42 6.27
N ARG A 271 -10.13 14.44 7.16
CA ARG A 271 -9.67 13.05 6.97
C ARG A 271 -10.21 12.39 5.69
N GLU A 272 -11.41 12.75 5.27
CA GLU A 272 -12.08 12.22 4.06
C GLU A 272 -11.60 12.94 2.79
N LEU A 273 -11.09 14.18 2.92
CA LEU A 273 -10.49 14.94 1.81
C LEU A 273 -9.06 14.47 1.50
N THR A 274 -8.35 13.95 2.50
CA THR A 274 -6.97 13.44 2.36
C THR A 274 -6.89 11.96 1.98
N LEU A 275 -8.02 11.24 2.01
CA LEU A 275 -8.07 9.81 1.71
C LEU A 275 -8.15 9.57 0.19
N THR A 276 -7.02 9.64 -0.50
CA THR A 276 -6.90 8.96 -1.80
C THR A 276 -6.89 7.47 -1.53
N ARG A 277 -8.07 6.84 -1.50
CA ARG A 277 -8.24 5.41 -1.19
C ARG A 277 -7.61 4.56 -2.30
N PRO A 278 -6.54 3.79 -2.03
CA PRO A 278 -5.95 2.87 -2.99
C PRO A 278 -6.41 1.45 -2.65
N ASP A 279 -7.70 1.18 -2.59
CA ASP A 279 -8.18 -0.18 -2.30
C ASP A 279 -9.55 -0.40 -2.94
N ASP A 280 -9.49 -0.85 -4.19
CA ASP A 280 -10.60 -1.41 -4.95
C ASP A 280 -10.17 -2.78 -5.52
N VAL A 281 -9.52 -3.62 -4.68
CA VAL A 281 -9.33 -5.05 -4.94
C VAL A 281 -9.21 -5.79 -3.60
N LEU A 282 -10.32 -6.22 -3.01
CA LEU A 282 -10.51 -7.62 -2.61
C LEU A 282 -11.96 -7.84 -2.20
N GLY A 283 -12.58 -8.82 -2.86
CA GLY A 283 -13.99 -9.13 -2.75
C GLY A 283 -14.42 -9.59 -1.36
N SER A 284 -15.68 -9.29 -1.08
CA SER A 284 -16.51 -9.92 -0.07
C SER A 284 -16.37 -11.44 -0.07
N ALA A 285 -16.04 -12.00 1.09
CA ALA A 285 -16.38 -13.36 1.46
C ALA A 285 -17.27 -13.30 2.71
N GLN A 286 -18.58 -13.45 2.51
CA GLN A 286 -19.53 -13.75 3.57
C GLN A 286 -19.37 -15.23 4.01
N PRO A 287 -19.41 -15.54 5.31
CA PRO A 287 -19.67 -16.90 5.77
C PRO A 287 -21.18 -17.15 5.87
N HIS A 288 -21.66 -18.13 5.11
CA HIS A 288 -22.92 -18.81 5.40
C HIS A 288 -22.76 -19.60 6.71
N SER A 289 -23.69 -19.43 7.64
CA SER A 289 -23.93 -20.43 8.68
C SER A 289 -25.41 -20.75 8.76
N VAL A 290 -25.68 -22.03 8.63
CA VAL A 290 -26.97 -22.71 8.69
C VAL A 290 -27.31 -22.93 10.16
N GLY A 291 -28.54 -22.61 10.54
CA GLY A 291 -29.19 -22.93 11.80
C GLY A 291 -30.68 -22.67 11.67
#